data_AF-A0A6N9NY61-F1
#
_entry.id   AF-A0A6N9NY61-F1
#
_cell.length_a   1.000
_cell.length_b   1.000
_cell.length_c   1.000
_cell.angle_alpha   90.00
_cell.angle_beta   90.00
_cell.angle_gamma   90.00
#
_symmetry.space_group_name_H-M   'P 1'
#
loop_
_entity.id
_entity.type
_entity.pdbx_description
1 polymer ?
#
loop_
_entity_poly.entity_id
_entity_poly.type
_entity_poly.pdbx_seq_one_letter_code
_entity_poly.pdbx_strand_id
1 'polypeptide(L)'
;MSFTEEKRNQIKRYVLEKINENGANIAKRTAETFGISLNTAYRYIREMEDQKIIEKDKDKYRLVERTETFILKRLRGELKDEDLIYEKYVSKYIVKFPDNIQRIWQYSFMEMMNNAIDHSETEIVMLSIFQNFITTTIMIDDAGIGIFRKIKDFYGYELLDDAVNELFKGKLTTDSNNHSGEGIFFTSRVLDRFAAISDGKIFTHDKYSEAVSNLEDTRAKDWKHKKGTLIYMELSNFSKKNLMEVFNMFSNIDGGFTRTHIPIRNIYETYPVSRSQAKRLCHRFEKFQEVELDFEGITEIGQGFAHEIFVVFQNCHEDTKLIPINVSENVRKMINHVKHTIN
;
A
#
# COMPACT_ATOMS: atom_id res chain seq x y z
N MET A 1 40.24 13.13 10.56
CA MET A 1 39.42 14.00 9.68
C MET A 1 37.95 13.77 10.00
N SER A 2 37.14 14.83 10.10
CA SER A 2 35.71 14.67 10.29
C SER A 2 35.08 14.14 9.00
N PHE A 3 34.15 13.18 9.09
CA PHE A 3 33.38 12.74 7.93
C PHE A 3 32.56 13.90 7.36
N THR A 4 32.27 13.86 6.07
CA THR A 4 31.29 14.77 5.45
C THR A 4 29.93 14.65 6.14
N GLU A 5 29.15 15.72 6.14
CA GLU A 5 27.81 15.70 6.73
C GLU A 5 26.92 14.61 6.13
N GLU A 6 27.00 14.44 4.82
CA GLU A 6 26.29 13.39 4.09
C GLU A 6 26.65 11.99 4.59
N LYS A 7 27.95 11.69 4.76
CA LYS A 7 28.39 10.39 5.30
C LYS A 7 27.93 10.19 6.74
N ARG A 8 27.92 11.24 7.57
CA ARG A 8 27.38 11.15 8.94
C ARG A 8 25.89 10.83 8.94
N ASN A 9 25.11 11.48 8.07
CA ASN A 9 23.68 11.26 7.94
C ASN A 9 23.37 9.84 7.43
N GLN A 10 24.17 9.31 6.50
CA GLN A 10 24.06 7.92 6.05
C GLN A 10 24.33 6.91 7.18
N ILE A 11 25.37 7.13 8.00
CA ILE A 11 25.67 6.27 9.14
C ILE A 11 24.51 6.29 10.15
N LYS A 12 24.03 7.48 10.53
CA LYS A 12 22.90 7.62 11.46
C LYS A 12 21.64 6.93 10.92
N ARG A 13 21.33 7.14 9.65
CA ARG A 13 20.19 6.50 8.98
C ARG A 13 20.29 4.97 9.03
N TYR A 14 21.45 4.41 8.70
CA TYR A 14 21.66 2.96 8.78
C TYR A 14 21.46 2.43 10.21
N VAL A 15 21.99 3.12 11.22
CA VAL A 15 21.80 2.72 12.63
C VAL A 15 20.30 2.69 12.98
N LEU A 16 19.57 3.73 12.59
CA LEU A 16 18.13 3.84 12.87
C LEU A 16 17.32 2.77 12.13
N GLU A 17 17.63 2.50 10.87
CA GLU A 17 17.00 1.42 10.09
C GLU A 17 17.23 0.06 10.76
N LYS A 18 18.46 -0.21 11.24
CA LYS A 18 18.77 -1.45 11.95
C LYS A 18 18.11 -1.55 13.32
N ILE A 19 17.88 -0.43 14.00
CA ILE A 19 17.07 -0.38 15.22
C ILE A 19 15.61 -0.72 14.91
N ASN A 20 15.06 -0.13 13.85
CA ASN A 20 13.67 -0.36 13.41
C ASN A 20 13.43 -1.83 13.02
N GLU A 21 14.43 -2.49 12.43
CA GLU A 21 14.42 -3.93 12.09
C GLU A 21 14.68 -4.85 13.30
N ASN A 22 14.73 -4.34 14.54
CA ASN A 22 15.10 -5.10 15.75
C ASN A 22 16.47 -5.81 15.67
N GLY A 23 17.41 -5.23 14.94
CA GLY A 23 18.74 -5.79 14.72
C GLY A 23 19.57 -5.90 16.00
N ALA A 24 20.25 -7.04 16.19
CA ALA A 24 21.25 -7.21 17.24
C ALA A 24 22.60 -6.59 16.85
N ASN A 25 23.43 -6.27 17.85
CA ASN A 25 24.82 -5.82 17.66
C ASN A 25 24.97 -4.59 16.74
N ILE A 26 24.06 -3.62 16.86
CA ILE A 26 23.95 -2.45 15.97
C ILE A 26 25.28 -1.70 15.82
N ALA A 27 25.99 -1.45 16.92
CA ALA A 27 27.28 -0.75 16.90
C ALA A 27 28.34 -1.50 16.08
N LYS A 28 28.42 -2.83 16.23
CA LYS A 28 29.37 -3.67 15.50
C LYS A 28 29.05 -3.70 14.00
N ARG A 29 27.78 -3.94 13.64
CA ARG A 29 27.33 -3.95 12.24
C ARG A 29 27.58 -2.60 11.55
N THR A 30 27.34 -1.51 12.27
CA THR A 30 27.60 -0.14 11.77
C THR A 30 29.10 0.09 11.55
N ALA A 31 29.95 -0.33 12.49
CA ALA A 31 31.39 -0.24 12.38
C ALA A 31 31.93 -0.99 11.13
N GLU A 32 31.48 -2.22 10.93
CA GLU A 32 31.85 -3.06 9.79
C GLU A 32 31.35 -2.48 8.46
N THR A 33 30.08 -2.07 8.40
CA THR A 33 29.45 -1.57 7.15
C THR A 33 30.12 -0.29 6.63
N PHE A 34 30.51 0.63 7.52
CA PHE A 34 31.06 1.93 7.13
C PHE A 34 32.59 2.04 7.27
N GLY A 35 33.26 0.96 7.70
CA GLY A 35 34.71 0.96 7.95
C GLY A 35 35.11 1.97 9.04
N ILE A 36 34.32 2.08 10.11
CA ILE A 36 34.57 3.02 11.22
C ILE A 36 34.89 2.25 12.51
N SER A 37 35.54 2.91 13.47
CA SER A 37 35.80 2.28 14.77
C SER A 37 34.51 2.05 15.56
N LEU A 38 34.50 1.01 16.39
CA LEU A 38 33.36 0.70 17.27
C LEU A 38 33.00 1.88 18.19
N ASN A 39 34.02 2.58 18.70
CA ASN A 39 33.84 3.79 19.51
C ASN A 39 33.13 4.91 18.72
N THR A 40 33.39 5.02 17.43
CA THR A 40 32.71 6.00 16.55
C THR A 40 31.24 5.63 16.36
N ALA A 41 30.93 4.34 16.17
CA ALA A 41 29.55 3.88 16.10
C ALA A 41 28.78 4.15 17.41
N TYR A 42 29.37 3.82 18.57
CA TYR A 42 28.78 4.14 19.88
C TYR A 42 28.61 5.63 20.13
N ARG A 43 29.50 6.47 19.58
CA ARG A 43 29.34 7.93 19.66
C ARG A 43 28.08 8.39 18.93
N TYR A 44 27.81 7.89 17.73
CA TYR A 44 26.59 8.25 16.99
C TYR A 44 25.33 7.73 17.68
N ILE A 45 25.37 6.52 18.24
CA ILE A 45 24.24 5.96 19.02
C ILE A 45 23.94 6.86 20.22
N ARG A 46 24.95 7.23 21.01
CA ARG A 46 24.79 8.15 22.15
C ARG A 46 24.25 9.52 21.73
N GLU A 47 24.76 10.07 20.62
CA GLU A 47 24.25 11.34 20.09
C GLU A 47 22.75 11.28 19.77
N MET A 48 22.27 10.16 19.21
CA MET A 48 20.85 9.96 18.91
C MET A 48 20.00 9.71 20.17
N GLU A 49 20.58 9.08 21.20
CA GLU A 49 19.96 8.92 22.52
C GLU A 49 19.81 10.27 23.23
N ASP A 50 20.87 11.09 23.22
CA ASP A 50 20.86 12.46 23.77
C ASP A 50 19.85 13.36 23.06
N GLN A 51 19.69 13.18 21.74
CA GLN A 51 18.69 13.87 20.91
C GLN A 51 17.26 13.30 21.08
N LYS A 52 17.07 12.26 21.90
CA LYS A 52 15.79 11.54 22.09
C LYS A 52 15.19 11.01 20.78
N ILE A 53 16.04 10.62 19.85
CA ILE A 53 15.64 9.93 18.62
C ILE A 53 15.47 8.43 18.90
N ILE A 54 16.31 7.89 19.78
CA ILE A 54 16.26 6.52 20.26
C ILE A 54 16.28 6.50 21.78
N GLU A 55 15.79 5.42 22.36
CA GLU A 55 15.92 5.15 23.79
C GLU A 55 16.30 3.70 24.02
N LYS A 56 16.95 3.44 25.14
CA LYS A 56 17.34 2.09 25.55
C LYS A 56 16.23 1.44 26.38
N ASP A 57 15.70 0.34 25.88
CA ASP A 57 14.77 -0.54 26.58
C ASP A 57 15.46 -1.85 26.92
N LYS A 58 15.81 -2.02 28.20
CA LYS A 58 16.65 -3.12 28.71
C LYS A 58 17.97 -3.20 27.93
N ASP A 59 18.18 -4.26 27.15
CA ASP A 59 19.40 -4.50 26.36
C ASP A 59 19.26 -4.11 24.89
N LYS A 60 18.13 -3.51 24.48
CA LYS A 60 17.84 -3.14 23.09
C LYS A 60 17.57 -1.65 22.96
N TYR A 61 17.90 -1.10 21.79
CA TYR A 61 17.49 0.25 21.43
C TYR A 61 16.16 0.19 20.70
N ARG A 62 15.31 1.19 20.93
CA ARG A 62 14.06 1.41 20.20
C ARG A 62 13.97 2.87 19.76
N LEU A 63 13.27 3.13 18.65
CA LEU A 63 12.99 4.49 18.22
C LEU A 63 12.03 5.15 19.22
N VAL A 64 12.31 6.40 19.59
CA VAL A 64 11.34 7.21 20.33
C VAL A 64 10.23 7.57 19.36
N GLU A 65 9.00 7.30 19.77
CA GLU A 65 7.82 7.51 18.94
C GLU A 65 6.82 8.43 19.64
N ARG A 66 6.32 9.40 18.88
CA ARG A 66 5.17 10.20 19.28
C ARG A 66 3.90 9.53 18.77
N THR A 67 2.95 9.31 19.68
CA THR A 67 1.66 8.68 19.38
C THR A 67 0.53 9.58 19.82
N GLU A 68 -0.37 9.90 18.89
CA GLU A 68 -1.54 10.74 19.14
C GLU A 68 -2.78 10.12 18.50
N THR A 69 -3.86 9.98 19.27
CA THR A 69 -5.11 9.36 18.83
C THR A 69 -6.28 10.31 19.07
N PHE A 70 -7.11 10.48 18.05
CA PHE A 70 -8.29 11.32 18.04
C PHE A 70 -9.52 10.47 17.73
N ILE A 71 -10.63 10.77 18.41
CA ILE A 71 -11.94 10.18 18.14
C ILE A 71 -12.79 11.26 17.50
N LEU A 72 -13.07 11.12 16.22
CA LEU A 72 -13.88 12.04 15.42
C LEU A 72 -15.33 11.55 15.42
N LYS A 73 -16.28 12.43 15.71
CA LYS A 73 -17.71 12.09 15.80
C LYS A 73 -18.55 12.85 14.77
N ARG A 74 -19.35 12.12 14.00
CA ARG A 74 -20.27 12.70 13.01
C ARG A 74 -21.33 13.60 13.65
N LEU A 75 -21.96 13.19 14.76
CA LEU A 75 -22.91 14.01 15.52
C LEU A 75 -22.34 15.36 16.03
N ARG A 76 -21.01 15.51 16.09
CA ARG A 76 -20.34 16.77 16.48
C ARG A 76 -19.88 17.61 15.29
N GLY A 77 -20.16 17.16 14.07
CA GLY A 77 -19.69 17.78 12.83
C GLY A 77 -18.18 17.61 12.60
N GLU A 78 -17.53 16.64 13.25
CA GLU A 78 -16.08 16.39 13.13
C GLU A 78 -15.72 15.47 11.95
N LEU A 79 -16.73 14.83 11.34
CA LEU A 79 -16.61 13.93 10.18
C LEU A 79 -17.41 14.50 9.01
N LYS A 80 -16.87 15.55 8.38
CA LYS A 80 -17.54 16.26 7.31
C LYS A 80 -16.61 16.57 6.15
N ASP A 81 -15.57 17.34 6.40
CA ASP A 81 -14.67 17.85 5.36
C ASP A 81 -13.24 17.36 5.67
N GLU A 82 -12.68 16.52 4.80
CA GLU A 82 -11.39 15.83 5.01
C GLU A 82 -10.20 16.79 5.06
N ASP A 83 -10.28 17.92 4.34
CA ASP A 83 -9.28 18.98 4.32
C ASP A 83 -9.20 19.69 5.68
N LEU A 84 -10.35 20.00 6.29
CA LEU A 84 -10.42 20.60 7.63
C LEU A 84 -9.90 19.63 8.70
N ILE A 85 -10.16 18.33 8.57
CA ILE A 85 -9.61 17.31 9.47
C ILE A 85 -8.09 17.24 9.31
N TYR A 86 -7.58 17.25 8.07
CA TYR A 86 -6.14 17.28 7.80
C TYR A 86 -5.47 18.48 8.47
N GLU A 87 -6.00 19.68 8.25
CA GLU A 87 -5.43 20.91 8.81
C GLU A 87 -5.47 20.94 10.34
N LYS A 88 -6.55 20.44 10.94
CA LYS A 88 -6.72 20.45 12.40
C LYS A 88 -5.87 19.41 13.11
N TYR A 89 -5.76 18.20 12.55
CA TYR A 89 -5.19 17.06 13.26
C TYR A 89 -3.87 16.55 12.70
N VAL A 90 -3.60 16.70 11.39
CA VAL A 90 -2.49 16.04 10.70
C VAL A 90 -1.38 17.02 10.31
N SER A 91 -1.70 18.20 9.80
CA SER A 91 -0.74 19.14 9.17
C SER A 91 0.47 19.45 10.05
N LYS A 92 0.27 19.61 11.38
CA LYS A 92 1.34 19.89 12.36
C LYS A 92 2.46 18.84 12.40
N TYR A 93 2.19 17.61 11.98
CA TYR A 93 3.17 16.52 11.90
C TYR A 93 3.90 16.48 10.56
N ILE A 94 3.31 17.08 9.52
CA ILE A 94 3.74 16.93 8.12
C ILE A 94 4.45 18.18 7.59
N VAL A 95 4.06 19.37 8.04
CA VAL A 95 4.50 20.69 7.51
C VAL A 95 6.02 20.90 7.51
N LYS A 96 6.77 20.13 8.30
CA LYS A 96 8.25 20.22 8.37
C LYS A 96 8.96 19.35 7.34
N PHE A 97 8.26 18.44 6.66
CA PHE A 97 8.87 17.57 5.67
C PHE A 97 9.06 18.28 4.32
N PRO A 98 9.91 17.77 3.42
CA PRO A 98 9.99 18.24 2.05
C PRO A 98 8.64 18.19 1.31
N ASP A 99 8.43 19.09 0.36
CA ASP A 99 7.17 19.26 -0.39
C ASP A 99 6.64 17.96 -1.01
N ASN A 100 7.52 17.12 -1.57
CA ASN A 100 7.12 15.83 -2.15
C ASN A 100 6.46 14.91 -1.10
N ILE A 101 6.97 14.88 0.13
CA ILE A 101 6.41 14.09 1.23
C ILE A 101 5.10 14.72 1.73
N GLN A 102 5.04 16.05 1.82
CA GLN A 102 3.80 16.75 2.21
C GLN A 102 2.65 16.44 1.25
N ARG A 103 2.89 16.53 -0.06
CA ARG A 103 1.90 16.23 -1.10
C ARG A 103 1.40 14.79 -1.05
N ILE A 104 2.30 13.82 -0.84
CA ILE A 104 1.92 12.41 -0.69
C ILE A 104 0.98 12.25 0.51
N TRP A 105 1.29 12.85 1.66
CA TRP A 105 0.46 12.76 2.84
C TRP A 105 -0.87 13.48 2.70
N GLN A 106 -0.89 14.68 2.10
CA GLN A 106 -2.12 15.42 1.81
C GLN A 106 -3.07 14.57 0.96
N TYR A 107 -2.59 14.12 -0.20
CA TYR A 107 -3.37 13.28 -1.12
C TYR A 107 -3.85 11.99 -0.43
N SER A 108 -2.93 11.21 0.14
CA SER A 108 -3.25 9.90 0.74
C SER A 108 -4.24 10.03 1.89
N PHE A 109 -4.06 11.03 2.75
CA PHE A 109 -4.96 11.25 3.88
C PHE A 109 -6.35 11.66 3.41
N MET A 110 -6.44 12.65 2.51
CA MET A 110 -7.71 13.18 2.02
C MET A 110 -8.51 12.09 1.33
N GLU A 111 -7.90 11.32 0.41
CA GLU A 111 -8.56 10.20 -0.25
C GLU A 111 -9.10 9.15 0.74
N MET A 112 -8.30 8.78 1.75
CA MET A 112 -8.71 7.73 2.70
C MET A 112 -9.72 8.22 3.74
N MET A 113 -9.60 9.48 4.19
CA MET A 113 -10.56 10.09 5.11
C MET A 113 -11.90 10.36 4.41
N ASN A 114 -11.88 10.81 3.15
CA ASN A 114 -13.09 11.01 2.37
C ASN A 114 -13.86 9.68 2.18
N ASN A 115 -13.15 8.60 1.82
CA ASN A 115 -13.73 7.26 1.78
C ASN A 115 -14.35 6.85 3.14
N ALA A 116 -13.70 7.17 4.26
CA ALA A 116 -14.25 6.90 5.58
C ALA A 116 -15.50 7.75 5.87
N ILE A 117 -15.55 9.01 5.45
CA ILE A 117 -16.71 9.90 5.65
C ILE A 117 -17.90 9.42 4.82
N ASP A 118 -17.70 9.11 3.55
CA ASP A 118 -18.76 8.85 2.58
C ASP A 118 -19.24 7.40 2.55
N HIS A 119 -18.37 6.46 2.89
CA HIS A 119 -18.66 5.04 2.66
C HIS A 119 -18.75 4.19 3.93
N SER A 120 -18.23 4.62 5.08
CA SER A 120 -18.27 3.78 6.28
C SER A 120 -19.66 3.65 6.90
N GLU A 121 -20.54 4.66 6.72
CA GLU A 121 -21.83 4.77 7.42
C GLU A 121 -21.69 4.78 8.96
N THR A 122 -20.50 5.11 9.47
CA THR A 122 -20.23 5.16 10.90
C THR A 122 -20.47 6.54 11.52
N GLU A 123 -20.73 6.53 12.83
CA GLU A 123 -20.78 7.74 13.66
C GLU A 123 -19.42 8.15 14.22
N ILE A 124 -18.47 7.22 14.26
CA ILE A 124 -17.17 7.40 14.90
C ILE A 124 -16.04 6.86 14.03
N VAL A 125 -15.03 7.69 13.80
CA VAL A 125 -13.75 7.30 13.19
C VAL A 125 -12.64 7.63 14.18
N MET A 126 -11.74 6.67 14.39
CA MET A 126 -10.53 6.86 15.17
C MET A 126 -9.36 7.16 14.23
N LEU A 127 -8.75 8.33 14.41
CA LEU A 127 -7.55 8.75 13.70
C LEU A 127 -6.35 8.61 14.63
N SER A 128 -5.36 7.80 14.26
CA SER A 128 -4.12 7.66 15.03
C SER A 128 -2.91 8.02 14.20
N ILE A 129 -1.99 8.79 14.78
CA ILE A 129 -0.75 9.24 14.16
C ILE A 129 0.41 8.76 15.02
N PHE A 130 1.34 8.06 14.38
CA PHE A 130 2.57 7.58 14.99
C PHE A 130 3.73 8.15 14.20
N GLN A 131 4.63 8.85 14.87
CA GLN A 131 5.77 9.47 14.21
C GLN A 131 7.03 9.23 15.02
N ASN A 132 7.98 8.54 14.40
CA ASN A 132 9.35 8.46 14.86
C ASN A 132 10.25 9.19 13.86
N PHE A 133 11.56 9.09 14.03
CA PHE A 133 12.50 9.79 13.15
C PHE A 133 12.50 9.27 11.71
N ILE A 134 12.27 7.97 11.49
CA ILE A 134 12.36 7.33 10.17
C ILE A 134 11.03 7.36 9.42
N THR A 135 9.93 7.11 10.12
CA THR A 135 8.61 6.91 9.52
C THR A 135 7.54 7.77 10.17
N THR A 136 6.54 8.10 9.37
CA THR A 136 5.23 8.56 9.83
C THR A 136 4.21 7.50 9.44
N THR A 137 3.33 7.15 10.37
CA THR A 137 2.21 6.24 10.15
C THR A 137 0.92 6.96 10.50
N ILE A 138 -0.08 6.88 9.62
CA ILE A 138 -1.44 7.35 9.87
C ILE A 138 -2.38 6.16 9.76
N MET A 139 -3.24 5.99 10.75
CA MET A 139 -4.29 4.97 10.79
C MET A 139 -5.66 5.63 10.88
N ILE A 140 -6.58 5.19 10.04
CA ILE A 140 -7.99 5.58 10.04
C ILE A 140 -8.80 4.31 10.31
N ASP A 141 -9.44 4.24 11.48
CA ASP A 141 -10.22 3.08 11.94
C ASP A 141 -11.69 3.49 12.08
N ASP A 142 -12.53 3.02 11.15
CA ASP A 142 -13.98 3.22 11.17
C ASP A 142 -14.68 1.98 11.72
N ALA A 143 -15.74 2.17 12.51
CA ALA A 143 -16.57 1.07 13.03
C ALA A 143 -17.79 0.79 12.12
N GLY A 144 -17.66 1.05 10.83
CA GLY A 144 -18.72 1.09 9.83
C GLY A 144 -19.07 -0.27 9.22
N ILE A 145 -19.61 -0.24 8.00
CA ILE A 145 -20.02 -1.45 7.26
C ILE A 145 -18.83 -2.36 6.87
N GLY A 146 -17.65 -1.79 6.66
CA GLY A 146 -16.49 -2.50 6.13
C GLY A 146 -16.37 -2.40 4.60
N ILE A 147 -15.17 -2.06 4.12
CA ILE A 147 -14.92 -1.80 2.70
C ILE A 147 -15.23 -3.01 1.80
N PHE A 148 -14.80 -4.21 2.18
CA PHE A 148 -14.98 -5.40 1.36
C PHE A 148 -16.42 -5.88 1.36
N ARG A 149 -17.12 -5.79 2.51
CA ARG A 149 -18.55 -6.04 2.59
C ARG A 149 -19.32 -5.09 1.66
N LYS A 150 -19.06 -3.79 1.73
CA LYS A 150 -19.72 -2.78 0.89
C LYS A 150 -19.49 -3.02 -0.59
N ILE A 151 -18.26 -3.27 -1.01
CA ILE A 151 -17.93 -3.61 -2.41
C ILE A 151 -18.64 -4.90 -2.83
N LYS A 152 -18.60 -5.95 -2.00
CA LYS A 152 -19.26 -7.22 -2.30
C LYS A 152 -20.75 -7.02 -2.55
N ASP A 153 -21.41 -6.29 -1.66
CA ASP A 153 -22.86 -6.17 -1.68
C ASP A 153 -23.33 -5.23 -2.81
N PHE A 154 -22.57 -4.17 -3.11
CA PHE A 154 -22.88 -3.27 -4.23
C PHE A 154 -22.72 -3.93 -5.60
N TYR A 155 -21.64 -4.69 -5.82
CA TYR A 155 -21.35 -5.34 -7.10
C TYR A 155 -21.94 -6.76 -7.22
N GLY A 156 -22.56 -7.28 -6.16
CA GLY A 156 -23.16 -8.61 -6.14
C GLY A 156 -22.15 -9.76 -6.21
N TYR A 157 -20.92 -9.58 -5.70
CA TYR A 157 -19.95 -10.66 -5.67
C TYR A 157 -20.34 -11.74 -4.64
N GLU A 158 -19.98 -12.99 -4.91
CA GLU A 158 -20.29 -14.12 -4.01
C GLU A 158 -19.33 -14.14 -2.81
N LEU A 159 -18.04 -13.89 -3.06
CA LEU A 159 -16.98 -13.99 -2.05
C LEU A 159 -16.38 -12.63 -1.72
N LEU A 160 -15.93 -12.44 -0.48
CA LEU A 160 -15.18 -11.23 -0.08
C LEU A 160 -13.84 -11.13 -0.81
N ASP A 161 -13.22 -12.26 -1.15
CA ASP A 161 -11.96 -12.26 -1.90
C ASP A 161 -12.11 -11.65 -3.30
N ASP A 162 -13.28 -11.81 -3.94
CA ASP A 162 -13.55 -11.14 -5.21
C ASP A 162 -13.58 -9.61 -5.01
N ALA A 163 -14.19 -9.11 -3.93
CA ALA A 163 -14.19 -7.69 -3.59
C ALA A 163 -12.77 -7.15 -3.28
N VAL A 164 -11.92 -7.94 -2.62
CA VAL A 164 -10.50 -7.60 -2.40
C VAL A 164 -9.77 -7.49 -3.75
N ASN A 165 -10.02 -8.43 -4.66
CA ASN A 165 -9.35 -8.50 -5.96
C ASN A 165 -9.68 -7.28 -6.85
N GLU A 166 -10.89 -6.73 -6.74
CA GLU A 166 -11.31 -5.55 -7.49
C GLU A 166 -10.50 -4.28 -7.16
N LEU A 167 -9.96 -4.17 -5.94
CA LEU A 167 -9.13 -3.02 -5.55
C LEU A 167 -7.78 -2.99 -6.27
N PHE A 168 -7.24 -4.15 -6.69
CA PHE A 168 -5.99 -4.19 -7.45
C PHE A 168 -6.12 -3.52 -8.82
N LYS A 169 -7.34 -3.57 -9.40
CA LYS A 169 -7.63 -3.06 -10.74
C LYS A 169 -7.70 -1.54 -10.79
N GLY A 170 -8.14 -0.88 -9.73
CA GLY A 170 -8.43 0.56 -9.71
C GLY A 170 -9.78 0.89 -10.37
N LYS A 171 -10.13 2.18 -10.47
CA LYS A 171 -11.42 2.71 -10.98
C LYS A 171 -12.66 2.12 -10.30
N LEU A 172 -12.52 1.73 -9.03
CA LEU A 172 -13.58 1.07 -8.27
C LEU A 172 -14.23 2.08 -7.35
N THR A 173 -15.51 2.35 -7.57
CA THR A 173 -16.31 3.25 -6.75
C THR A 173 -17.73 2.68 -6.60
N THR A 174 -18.37 2.91 -5.46
CA THR A 174 -19.82 2.66 -5.27
C THR A 174 -20.65 3.91 -5.55
N ASP A 175 -20.02 5.03 -5.90
CA ASP A 175 -20.64 6.28 -6.27
C ASP A 175 -19.83 6.97 -7.38
N SER A 176 -20.15 6.63 -8.62
CA SER A 176 -19.47 7.14 -9.81
C SER A 176 -19.77 8.60 -10.15
N ASN A 177 -20.78 9.20 -9.52
CA ASN A 177 -21.12 10.59 -9.75
C ASN A 177 -20.20 11.53 -8.96
N ASN A 178 -19.72 11.07 -7.80
CA ASN A 178 -18.90 11.89 -6.90
C ASN A 178 -17.44 11.40 -6.80
N HIS A 179 -17.14 10.14 -7.16
CA HIS A 179 -15.79 9.60 -7.03
C HIS A 179 -15.30 8.89 -8.30
N SER A 180 -14.03 9.10 -8.64
CA SER A 180 -13.34 8.42 -9.76
C SER A 180 -13.04 6.94 -9.45
N GLY A 181 -12.98 6.56 -8.17
CA GLY A 181 -12.58 5.22 -7.73
C GLY A 181 -11.09 4.92 -7.84
N GLU A 182 -10.26 5.97 -7.86
CA GLU A 182 -8.81 5.88 -8.07
C GLU A 182 -8.00 6.05 -6.78
N GLY A 183 -8.58 6.66 -5.74
CA GLY A 183 -7.90 7.02 -4.50
C GLY A 183 -7.14 5.90 -3.83
N ILE A 184 -7.79 4.75 -3.58
CA ILE A 184 -7.14 3.58 -2.97
C ILE A 184 -6.03 3.03 -3.87
N PHE A 185 -6.24 3.02 -5.19
CA PHE A 185 -5.27 2.48 -6.14
C PHE A 185 -3.96 3.26 -6.10
N PHE A 186 -4.02 4.59 -6.14
CA PHE A 186 -2.82 5.42 -6.11
C PHE A 186 -2.21 5.54 -4.71
N THR A 187 -3.05 5.68 -3.67
CA THR A 187 -2.59 5.74 -2.28
C THR A 187 -1.80 4.48 -1.91
N SER A 188 -2.29 3.30 -2.32
CA SER A 188 -1.60 2.02 -2.06
C SER A 188 -0.25 1.88 -2.75
N ARG A 189 0.00 2.62 -3.84
CA ARG A 189 1.23 2.55 -4.64
C ARG A 189 2.25 3.63 -4.28
N VAL A 190 1.79 4.79 -3.84
CA VAL A 190 2.70 5.90 -3.48
C VAL A 190 3.31 5.73 -2.09
N LEU A 191 2.58 5.10 -1.15
CA LEU A 191 3.07 4.86 0.21
C LEU A 191 4.10 3.73 0.26
N ASP A 192 4.90 3.68 1.33
CA ASP A 192 5.85 2.58 1.54
C ASP A 192 5.15 1.33 2.05
N ARG A 193 4.13 1.54 2.90
CA ARG A 193 3.18 0.48 3.26
C ARG A 193 1.77 1.04 3.26
N PHE A 194 0.86 0.24 2.70
CA PHE A 194 -0.56 0.50 2.73
C PHE A 194 -1.29 -0.80 3.01
N ALA A 195 -2.29 -0.75 3.89
CA ALA A 195 -3.22 -1.85 4.04
C ALA A 195 -4.63 -1.34 4.30
N ALA A 196 -5.60 -1.91 3.58
CA ALA A 196 -7.01 -1.82 3.93
C ALA A 196 -7.45 -3.16 4.54
N ILE A 197 -7.97 -3.10 5.75
CA ILE A 197 -8.18 -4.26 6.61
C ILE A 197 -9.64 -4.25 7.07
N SER A 198 -10.37 -5.33 6.79
CA SER A 198 -11.80 -5.44 7.11
C SER A 198 -12.27 -6.89 6.99
N ASP A 199 -13.25 -7.33 7.79
CA ASP A 199 -13.89 -8.66 7.69
C ASP A 199 -12.91 -9.86 7.64
N GLY A 200 -11.79 -9.78 8.38
CA GLY A 200 -10.77 -10.84 8.37
C GLY A 200 -9.96 -10.91 7.06
N LYS A 201 -10.12 -9.94 6.16
CA LYS A 201 -9.40 -9.79 4.89
C LYS A 201 -8.47 -8.58 4.91
N ILE A 202 -7.45 -8.65 4.07
CA ILE A 202 -6.46 -7.59 3.88
C ILE A 202 -6.24 -7.35 2.38
N PHE A 203 -6.30 -6.07 2.00
CA PHE A 203 -5.76 -5.57 0.75
C PHE A 203 -4.49 -4.79 1.03
N THR A 204 -3.41 -5.17 0.35
CA THR A 204 -2.11 -4.49 0.36
C THR A 204 -1.49 -4.61 -1.02
N HIS A 205 -0.62 -3.67 -1.38
CA HIS A 205 0.02 -3.66 -2.70
C HIS A 205 0.94 -4.86 -2.90
N ASP A 206 1.63 -5.32 -1.85
CA ASP A 206 2.50 -6.50 -1.89
C ASP A 206 2.18 -7.47 -0.75
N LYS A 207 1.45 -8.54 -1.07
CA LYS A 207 1.05 -9.59 -0.12
C LYS A 207 2.22 -10.44 0.39
N TYR A 208 3.35 -10.44 -0.32
CA TYR A 208 4.52 -11.27 -0.03
C TYR A 208 5.68 -10.51 0.58
N SER A 209 5.57 -9.18 0.67
CA SER A 209 6.48 -8.39 1.48
C SER A 209 6.44 -8.86 2.94
N GLU A 210 7.60 -8.88 3.61
CA GLU A 210 7.69 -9.13 5.06
C GLU A 210 6.75 -8.21 5.86
N ALA A 211 6.32 -7.08 5.28
CA ALA A 211 5.36 -6.15 5.88
C ALA A 211 3.98 -6.78 6.15
N VAL A 212 3.51 -7.77 5.38
CA VAL A 212 2.22 -8.45 5.66
C VAL A 212 2.34 -9.43 6.82
N SER A 213 3.44 -10.19 6.89
CA SER A 213 3.74 -11.05 8.04
C SER A 213 3.85 -10.23 9.33
N ASN A 214 4.31 -8.97 9.23
CA ASN A 214 4.38 -8.05 10.34
C ASN A 214 3.04 -7.33 10.63
N LEU A 215 2.08 -7.25 9.71
CA LEU A 215 0.76 -6.64 10.01
C LEU A 215 -0.05 -7.48 11.02
N GLU A 216 0.09 -8.80 10.95
CA GLU A 216 -0.39 -9.71 12.01
C GLU A 216 0.42 -9.57 13.31
N ASP A 217 1.66 -9.03 13.23
CA ASP A 217 2.57 -8.84 14.36
C ASP A 217 2.72 -7.39 14.87
N THR A 218 1.93 -6.43 14.34
CA THR A 218 2.04 -4.98 14.61
C THR A 218 0.75 -4.38 15.20
N ARG A 219 0.61 -3.05 15.17
CA ARG A 219 -0.45 -2.21 15.76
C ARG A 219 -1.88 -2.56 15.34
N ALA A 220 -2.05 -3.49 14.42
CA ALA A 220 -3.34 -3.95 13.95
C ALA A 220 -3.79 -5.28 14.59
N LYS A 221 -2.98 -6.02 15.37
CA LYS A 221 -3.23 -7.38 15.90
C LYS A 221 -4.69 -7.85 16.12
N ASP A 222 -5.54 -7.02 16.70
CA ASP A 222 -6.94 -7.36 17.01
C ASP A 222 -7.94 -7.08 15.86
N TRP A 223 -7.46 -6.72 14.67
CA TRP A 223 -8.28 -6.28 13.53
C TRP A 223 -9.20 -7.37 13.00
N LYS A 224 -8.79 -8.65 13.09
CA LYS A 224 -9.50 -9.80 12.48
C LYS A 224 -10.93 -9.99 12.98
N HIS A 225 -11.26 -9.41 14.14
CA HIS A 225 -12.59 -9.51 14.76
C HIS A 225 -13.31 -8.17 14.88
N LYS A 226 -12.70 -7.08 14.36
CA LYS A 226 -13.32 -5.76 14.39
C LYS A 226 -14.21 -5.56 13.18
N LYS A 227 -15.40 -4.99 13.44
CA LYS A 227 -16.32 -4.51 12.41
C LYS A 227 -15.79 -3.18 11.85
N GLY A 228 -15.98 -2.95 10.55
CA GLY A 228 -15.60 -1.72 9.87
C GLY A 228 -14.30 -1.87 9.08
N THR A 229 -13.61 -0.76 8.83
CA THR A 229 -12.36 -0.75 8.05
C THR A 229 -11.25 -0.05 8.82
N LEU A 230 -10.10 -0.70 8.87
CA LEU A 230 -8.84 -0.09 9.26
C LEU A 230 -8.01 0.18 8.01
N ILE A 231 -7.72 1.46 7.75
CA ILE A 231 -6.73 1.90 6.77
C ILE A 231 -5.43 2.19 7.51
N TYR A 232 -4.35 1.51 7.10
CA TYR A 232 -2.99 1.71 7.59
C TYR A 232 -2.15 2.33 6.47
N MET A 233 -1.50 3.46 6.75
CA MET A 233 -0.64 4.17 5.82
C MET A 233 0.71 4.46 6.48
N GLU A 234 1.82 4.09 5.85
CA GLU A 234 3.18 4.39 6.32
C GLU A 234 4.04 4.93 5.17
N LEU A 235 4.81 5.97 5.48
CA LEU A 235 5.79 6.55 4.58
C LEU A 235 7.06 6.92 5.35
N SER A 236 8.22 6.69 4.73
CA SER A 236 9.48 7.20 5.21
C SER A 236 9.50 8.73 5.20
N ASN A 237 9.95 9.32 6.31
CA ASN A 237 10.22 10.75 6.46
C ASN A 237 11.37 11.24 5.54
N PHE A 238 12.03 10.31 4.83
CA PHE A 238 13.10 10.57 3.87
C PHE A 238 12.78 10.00 2.48
N SER A 239 11.49 9.77 2.19
CA SER A 239 11.07 9.26 0.89
C SER A 239 11.45 10.21 -0.24
N LYS A 240 11.96 9.62 -1.32
CA LYS A 240 12.24 10.32 -2.58
C LYS A 240 11.12 10.17 -3.60
N LYS A 241 10.06 9.44 -3.26
CA LYS A 241 8.91 9.22 -4.14
C LYS A 241 8.26 10.56 -4.48
N ASN A 242 7.71 10.63 -5.69
CA ASN A 242 6.94 11.75 -6.17
C ASN A 242 5.54 11.26 -6.58
N LEU A 243 4.50 11.91 -6.07
CA LEU A 243 3.11 11.56 -6.36
C LEU A 243 2.81 11.63 -7.86
N MET A 244 3.33 12.64 -8.55
CA MET A 244 3.11 12.85 -9.98
C MET A 244 3.77 11.77 -10.83
N GLU A 245 4.95 11.27 -10.42
CA GLU A 245 5.60 10.13 -11.09
C GLU A 245 4.70 8.90 -11.05
N VAL A 246 4.07 8.62 -9.89
CA VAL A 246 3.13 7.49 -9.76
C VAL A 246 1.89 7.70 -10.63
N PHE A 247 1.30 8.90 -10.66
CA PHE A 247 0.17 9.19 -11.57
C PHE A 247 0.52 8.99 -13.03
N ASN A 248 1.68 9.48 -13.46
CA ASN A 248 2.14 9.39 -14.84
C ASN A 248 2.42 7.94 -15.28
N MET A 249 2.75 7.03 -14.36
CA MET A 249 2.93 5.60 -14.69
C MET A 249 1.65 4.93 -15.18
N PHE A 250 0.48 5.44 -14.76
CA PHE A 250 -0.82 4.84 -15.06
C PHE A 250 -1.72 5.71 -15.93
N SER A 251 -1.26 6.92 -16.28
CA SER A 251 -2.02 7.88 -17.07
C SER A 251 -1.54 7.95 -18.51
N ASN A 252 -2.43 8.34 -19.42
CA ASN A 252 -2.07 8.67 -20.80
C ASN A 252 -1.52 10.11 -20.91
N ILE A 253 -1.22 10.54 -22.14
CA ILE A 253 -0.71 11.89 -22.45
C ILE A 253 -1.68 12.99 -21.99
N ASP A 254 -2.98 12.71 -21.99
CA ASP A 254 -4.03 13.62 -21.56
C ASP A 254 -4.30 13.57 -20.04
N GLY A 255 -3.53 12.77 -19.29
CA GLY A 255 -3.63 12.64 -17.83
C GLY A 255 -4.76 11.72 -17.34
N GLY A 256 -5.45 11.01 -18.23
CA GLY A 256 -6.48 10.04 -17.84
C GLY A 256 -5.85 8.72 -17.38
N PHE A 257 -6.32 8.17 -16.26
CA PHE A 257 -5.94 6.83 -15.79
C PHE A 257 -6.40 5.78 -16.80
N THR A 258 -5.51 5.27 -17.65
CA THR A 258 -5.87 4.32 -18.72
C THR A 258 -5.12 3.00 -18.64
N ARG A 259 -4.08 2.91 -17.81
CA ARG A 259 -3.29 1.71 -17.61
C ARG A 259 -3.45 1.19 -16.20
N THR A 260 -3.52 -0.13 -16.03
CA THR A 260 -3.49 -0.77 -14.70
C THR A 260 -2.47 -1.91 -14.67
N HIS A 261 -2.00 -2.23 -13.47
CA HIS A 261 -1.04 -3.31 -13.23
C HIS A 261 -1.64 -4.29 -12.21
N ILE A 262 -1.73 -5.56 -12.63
CA ILE A 262 -2.40 -6.63 -11.89
C ILE A 262 -1.37 -7.71 -11.52
N PRO A 263 -0.92 -7.76 -10.25
CA PRO A 263 -0.07 -8.83 -9.76
C PRO A 263 -0.86 -10.13 -9.61
N ILE A 264 -0.68 -11.06 -10.55
CA ILE A 264 -1.45 -12.32 -10.61
C ILE A 264 -1.27 -13.14 -9.33
N ARG A 265 -0.06 -13.14 -8.77
CA ARG A 265 0.27 -13.82 -7.51
C ARG A 265 -0.50 -13.29 -6.31
N ASN A 266 -0.89 -12.02 -6.29
CA ASN A 266 -1.68 -11.44 -5.20
C ASN A 266 -3.17 -11.82 -5.28
N ILE A 267 -3.63 -12.27 -6.46
CA ILE A 267 -5.01 -12.70 -6.70
C ILE A 267 -5.12 -14.23 -6.56
N TYR A 268 -4.12 -14.96 -7.05
CA TYR A 268 -4.07 -16.42 -7.01
C TYR A 268 -2.79 -16.88 -6.30
N GLU A 269 -2.94 -17.47 -5.12
CA GLU A 269 -1.81 -18.00 -4.34
C GLU A 269 -1.14 -19.21 -5.00
N THR A 270 -1.85 -19.87 -5.92
CA THR A 270 -1.43 -21.11 -6.58
C THR A 270 -1.72 -21.04 -8.08
N TYR A 271 -1.43 -22.13 -8.78
CA TYR A 271 -1.69 -22.37 -10.20
C TYR A 271 -3.13 -22.01 -10.63
N PRO A 272 -3.35 -20.90 -11.37
CA PRO A 272 -4.68 -20.54 -11.86
C PRO A 272 -5.05 -21.39 -13.10
N VAL A 273 -6.21 -22.05 -13.07
CA VAL A 273 -6.53 -23.12 -14.04
C VAL A 273 -7.78 -22.87 -14.86
N SER A 274 -8.84 -22.37 -14.20
CA SER A 274 -10.19 -22.40 -14.76
C SER A 274 -10.56 -21.16 -15.55
N ARG A 275 -11.49 -21.31 -16.51
CA ARG A 275 -12.11 -20.18 -17.23
C ARG A 275 -12.84 -19.24 -16.29
N SER A 276 -13.52 -19.76 -15.28
CA SER A 276 -14.25 -18.93 -14.31
C SER A 276 -13.33 -18.02 -13.50
N GLN A 277 -12.12 -18.48 -13.15
CA GLN A 277 -11.09 -17.62 -12.55
C GLN A 277 -10.72 -16.49 -13.52
N ALA A 278 -10.40 -16.81 -14.78
CA ALA A 278 -10.05 -15.82 -15.79
C ALA A 278 -11.16 -14.80 -16.04
N LYS A 279 -12.44 -15.21 -16.09
CA LYS A 279 -13.58 -14.28 -16.23
C LYS A 279 -13.67 -13.29 -15.07
N ARG A 280 -13.50 -13.76 -13.83
CA ARG A 280 -13.48 -12.87 -12.65
C ARG A 280 -12.28 -11.93 -12.67
N LEU A 281 -11.11 -12.42 -13.09
CA LEU A 281 -9.94 -11.57 -13.27
C LEU A 281 -10.19 -10.46 -14.28
N CYS A 282 -10.72 -10.79 -15.47
CA CYS A 282 -10.90 -9.83 -16.55
C CYS A 282 -12.08 -8.88 -16.36
N HIS A 283 -12.92 -9.09 -15.35
CA HIS A 283 -14.02 -8.18 -15.06
C HIS A 283 -13.50 -6.74 -14.91
N ARG A 284 -14.10 -5.78 -15.62
CA ARG A 284 -13.74 -4.35 -15.65
C ARG A 284 -12.44 -3.99 -16.38
N PHE A 285 -11.77 -4.94 -17.03
CA PHE A 285 -10.58 -4.63 -17.82
C PHE A 285 -10.90 -3.70 -19.00
N GLU A 286 -12.13 -3.75 -19.53
CA GLU A 286 -12.61 -2.87 -20.59
C GLU A 286 -12.65 -1.37 -20.20
N LYS A 287 -12.48 -1.05 -18.91
CA LYS A 287 -12.33 0.35 -18.44
C LYS A 287 -10.91 0.89 -18.65
N PHE A 288 -9.98 0.07 -19.12
CA PHE A 288 -8.57 0.40 -19.33
C PHE A 288 -8.19 0.22 -20.80
N GLN A 289 -7.27 1.06 -21.26
CA GLN A 289 -6.64 0.90 -22.57
C GLN A 289 -5.54 -0.15 -22.50
N GLU A 290 -4.78 -0.20 -21.39
CA GLU A 290 -3.72 -1.18 -21.19
C GLU A 290 -3.86 -1.87 -19.83
N VAL A 291 -3.79 -3.20 -19.82
CA VAL A 291 -3.80 -4.00 -18.59
C VAL A 291 -2.55 -4.85 -18.57
N GLU A 292 -1.65 -4.53 -17.64
CA GLU A 292 -0.46 -5.34 -17.40
C GLU A 292 -0.78 -6.48 -16.44
N LEU A 293 -0.56 -7.70 -16.91
CA LEU A 293 -0.73 -8.91 -16.12
C LEU A 293 0.65 -9.39 -15.70
N ASP A 294 0.96 -9.21 -14.42
CA ASP A 294 2.26 -9.53 -13.86
C ASP A 294 2.27 -10.94 -13.29
N PHE A 295 3.00 -11.82 -13.98
CA PHE A 295 3.14 -13.23 -13.65
C PHE A 295 4.37 -13.52 -12.78
N GLU A 296 4.98 -12.50 -12.15
CA GLU A 296 6.10 -12.72 -11.23
C GLU A 296 5.70 -13.71 -10.11
N GLY A 297 6.50 -14.77 -9.96
CA GLY A 297 6.25 -15.85 -9.00
C GLY A 297 5.16 -16.86 -9.42
N ILE A 298 4.57 -16.73 -10.62
CA ILE A 298 3.67 -17.73 -11.19
C ILE A 298 4.46 -18.65 -12.13
N THR A 299 4.59 -19.92 -11.75
CA THR A 299 5.37 -20.89 -12.54
C THR A 299 4.59 -21.41 -13.74
N GLU A 300 3.28 -21.63 -13.61
CA GLU A 300 2.43 -22.24 -14.62
C GLU A 300 1.02 -21.63 -14.60
N ILE A 301 0.28 -21.74 -15.72
CA ILE A 301 -1.17 -21.43 -15.80
C ILE A 301 -1.90 -22.48 -16.62
N GLY A 302 -3.17 -22.73 -16.33
CA GLY A 302 -3.99 -23.68 -17.06
C GLY A 302 -4.45 -23.17 -18.42
N GLN A 303 -4.63 -24.10 -19.36
CA GLN A 303 -5.09 -23.78 -20.72
C GLN A 303 -6.43 -23.05 -20.73
N GLY A 304 -7.38 -23.46 -19.87
CA GLY A 304 -8.69 -22.80 -19.75
C GLY A 304 -8.55 -21.33 -19.32
N PHE A 305 -7.72 -21.08 -18.31
CA PHE A 305 -7.40 -19.74 -17.84
C PHE A 305 -6.73 -18.89 -18.94
N ALA A 306 -5.66 -19.41 -19.57
CA ALA A 306 -4.93 -18.69 -20.61
C ALA A 306 -5.81 -18.37 -21.83
N HIS A 307 -6.61 -19.34 -22.30
CA HIS A 307 -7.49 -19.17 -23.45
C HIS A 307 -8.58 -18.12 -23.16
N GLU A 308 -9.17 -18.12 -21.97
CA GLU A 308 -10.19 -17.13 -21.65
C GLU A 308 -9.63 -15.69 -21.69
N ILE A 309 -8.42 -15.47 -21.15
CA ILE A 309 -7.81 -14.13 -21.08
C ILE A 309 -7.30 -13.68 -22.45
N PHE A 310 -6.42 -14.48 -23.07
CA PHE A 310 -5.62 -14.04 -24.21
C PHE A 310 -6.28 -14.31 -25.57
N VAL A 311 -7.43 -14.98 -25.57
CA VAL A 311 -8.24 -15.25 -26.76
C VAL A 311 -9.63 -14.68 -26.58
N VAL A 312 -10.42 -15.23 -25.65
CA VAL A 312 -11.86 -14.91 -25.58
C VAL A 312 -12.06 -13.43 -25.21
N PHE A 313 -11.46 -12.99 -24.10
CA PHE A 313 -11.55 -11.60 -23.68
C PHE A 313 -10.91 -10.66 -24.71
N GLN A 314 -9.68 -10.95 -25.15
CA GLN A 314 -8.97 -10.09 -26.10
C GLN A 314 -9.72 -9.91 -27.43
N ASN A 315 -10.39 -10.95 -27.94
CA ASN A 315 -11.20 -10.86 -29.17
C ASN A 315 -12.51 -10.09 -28.96
N CYS A 316 -13.07 -10.09 -27.74
CA CYS A 316 -14.26 -9.31 -27.41
C CYS A 316 -13.96 -7.85 -27.08
N HIS A 317 -12.70 -7.52 -26.77
CA HIS A 317 -12.27 -6.20 -26.29
C HIS A 317 -11.00 -5.75 -27.03
N GLU A 318 -11.12 -5.46 -28.32
CA GLU A 318 -9.98 -5.07 -29.18
C GLU A 318 -9.30 -3.77 -28.72
N ASP A 319 -10.06 -2.86 -28.09
CA ASP A 319 -9.56 -1.58 -27.57
C ASP A 319 -8.77 -1.70 -26.26
N THR A 320 -8.84 -2.85 -25.58
CA THR A 320 -8.11 -3.12 -24.34
C THR A 320 -6.93 -4.03 -24.64
N LYS A 321 -5.71 -3.51 -24.50
CA LYS A 321 -4.48 -4.24 -24.74
C LYS A 321 -4.02 -4.97 -23.48
N LEU A 322 -4.00 -6.30 -23.54
CA LEU A 322 -3.45 -7.14 -22.47
C LEU A 322 -1.94 -7.37 -22.66
N ILE A 323 -1.15 -7.02 -21.64
CA ILE A 323 0.31 -7.08 -21.68
C ILE A 323 0.82 -8.04 -20.58
N PRO A 324 1.17 -9.29 -20.91
CA PRO A 324 1.77 -10.19 -19.94
C PRO A 324 3.24 -9.82 -19.67
N ILE A 325 3.59 -9.55 -18.41
CA ILE A 325 4.96 -9.23 -17.95
C ILE A 325 5.45 -10.26 -16.94
N ASN A 326 6.77 -10.32 -16.73
CA ASN A 326 7.44 -11.24 -15.80
C ASN A 326 7.03 -12.72 -15.93
N VAL A 327 6.72 -13.16 -17.16
CA VAL A 327 6.25 -14.52 -17.44
C VAL A 327 7.38 -15.56 -17.38
N SER A 328 7.12 -16.68 -16.71
CA SER A 328 7.97 -17.87 -16.76
C SER A 328 7.98 -18.50 -18.15
N GLU A 329 8.92 -19.42 -18.41
CA GLU A 329 8.96 -20.16 -19.68
C GLU A 329 7.68 -20.99 -19.91
N ASN A 330 7.17 -21.66 -18.88
CA ASN A 330 5.95 -22.47 -18.97
C ASN A 330 4.71 -21.62 -19.23
N VAL A 331 4.59 -20.47 -18.54
CA VAL A 331 3.51 -19.51 -18.78
C VAL A 331 3.57 -18.98 -20.21
N ARG A 332 4.75 -18.59 -20.69
CA ARG A 332 4.94 -18.12 -22.07
C ARG A 332 4.55 -19.17 -23.10
N LYS A 333 4.96 -20.43 -22.90
CA LYS A 333 4.57 -21.56 -23.77
C LYS A 333 3.05 -21.73 -23.81
N MET A 334 2.38 -21.66 -22.65
CA MET A 334 0.92 -21.79 -22.58
C MET A 334 0.19 -20.65 -23.29
N ILE A 335 0.61 -19.39 -23.07
CA ILE A 335 0.03 -18.23 -23.75
C ILE A 335 0.20 -18.35 -25.28
N ASN A 336 1.39 -18.72 -25.73
CA ASN A 336 1.65 -18.92 -27.15
C ASN A 336 0.81 -20.08 -27.71
N HIS A 337 0.71 -21.19 -27.00
CA HIS A 337 -0.08 -22.35 -27.41
C HIS A 337 -1.54 -21.97 -27.69
N VAL A 338 -2.21 -21.29 -26.74
CA VAL A 338 -3.62 -20.91 -26.93
C VAL A 338 -3.82 -19.88 -28.05
N LYS A 339 -2.85 -18.98 -28.27
CA LYS A 339 -2.89 -18.02 -29.39
C LYS A 339 -2.72 -18.67 -30.76
N HIS A 340 -1.95 -19.75 -30.85
CA HIS A 340 -1.70 -20.46 -32.13
C HIS A 340 -2.71 -21.56 -32.44
N THR A 341 -3.57 -21.93 -31.48
CA THR A 341 -4.61 -22.96 -31.69
C THR A 341 -5.79 -22.44 -32.53
N ILE A 342 -5.74 -21.16 -32.96
CA ILE A 342 -6.78 -20.48 -33.74
C ILE A 342 -6.29 -20.16 -35.17
N ASN A 343 -5.51 -21.07 -35.75
CA ASN A 343 -5.33 -21.15 -37.19
C ASN A 343 -5.96 -22.43 -37.72
#